data_AF-A0A0C2D872-F1
#
_entry.id   AF-A0A0C2D872-F1
#
_cell.length_a   1.000
_cell.length_b   1.000
_cell.length_c   1.000
_cell.angle_alpha   90.00
_cell.angle_beta   90.00
_cell.angle_gamma   90.00
#
_symmetry.space_group_name_H-M   'P 1'
#
loop_
_entity.id
_entity.type
_entity.pdbx_description
1 polymer ?
#
loop_
_entity_poly.entity_id
_entity_poly.type
_entity_poly.pdbx_seq_one_letter_code
_entity_poly.pdbx_strand_id
1 'polypeptide(L)'
;MTEVRKSRDRPVPCDAEIPDTLSCTLFETFSGGVLSVKPIDKRLSPSCLPPPKLPTVDDVRKAIPPHCFEKNLLKSVRYLVQDLIVLACLYAVLPYVEQYLGWAGYLAWCCVFGICACSLFVVGHDCGHGSFSNYEWVNDLCGHIAHAPILAPYWPWQKSHRQHHQYTSHLDKDKGHPWVTEQVFEQRTTLERYFASFPLSGWIR
;
A
#
# COMPACT_ATOMS: atom_id res chain seq x y z
N MET A 1 54.63 21.01 -27.65
CA MET A 1 53.26 21.06 -27.08
C MET A 1 53.00 19.72 -26.42
N THR A 2 52.57 19.79 -25.17
CA THR A 2 52.39 18.71 -24.20
C THR A 2 51.42 17.63 -24.68
N GLU A 3 51.89 16.38 -24.72
CA GLU A 3 51.01 15.20 -24.83
C GLU A 3 50.30 15.00 -23.48
N VAL A 4 49.05 15.42 -23.40
CA VAL A 4 48.17 15.06 -22.27
C VAL A 4 47.81 13.59 -22.45
N ARG A 5 48.47 12.73 -21.67
CA ARG A 5 48.14 11.31 -21.52
C ARG A 5 46.73 11.21 -20.93
N LYS A 6 45.70 11.14 -21.77
CA LYS A 6 44.31 10.86 -21.36
C LYS A 6 44.29 9.44 -20.79
N SER A 7 44.41 9.32 -19.46
CA SER A 7 44.20 8.05 -18.76
C SER A 7 42.82 7.53 -19.15
N ARG A 8 42.78 6.28 -19.59
CA ARG A 8 41.60 5.59 -20.08
C ARG A 8 40.58 5.43 -18.93
N ASP A 9 39.63 6.34 -18.81
CA ASP A 9 38.35 6.08 -18.14
C ASP A 9 37.48 5.21 -19.05
N ARG A 10 37.88 3.96 -19.26
CA ARG A 10 36.99 2.95 -19.83
C ARG A 10 36.30 2.22 -18.68
N PRO A 11 34.96 2.08 -18.70
CA PRO A 11 34.27 1.22 -17.74
C PRO A 11 34.86 -0.19 -17.80
N VAL A 12 35.07 -0.79 -16.64
CA VAL A 12 35.62 -2.15 -16.53
C VAL A 12 34.53 -3.12 -17.01
N PRO A 13 34.80 -3.97 -18.03
CA PRO A 13 33.84 -5.00 -18.46
C PRO A 13 33.55 -5.98 -17.31
N CYS A 14 32.32 -6.46 -17.17
CA CYS A 14 31.95 -7.39 -16.08
C CYS A 14 32.74 -8.72 -16.11
N ASP A 15 33.46 -9.00 -17.20
CA ASP A 15 34.23 -10.24 -17.41
C ASP A 15 35.69 -10.14 -16.94
N ALA A 16 36.11 -8.99 -16.42
CA ALA A 16 37.41 -8.87 -15.77
C ALA A 16 37.33 -9.55 -14.39
N GLU A 17 38.10 -10.62 -14.18
CA GLU A 17 38.26 -11.29 -12.89
C GLU A 17 38.42 -10.23 -11.78
N ILE A 18 37.40 -10.10 -10.94
CA ILE A 18 37.46 -9.24 -9.76
C ILE A 18 38.48 -9.92 -8.84
N PRO A 19 39.65 -9.30 -8.55
CA PRO A 19 40.61 -9.92 -7.66
C PRO A 19 39.95 -10.15 -6.29
N ASP A 20 40.05 -11.38 -5.78
CA ASP A 20 39.38 -11.90 -4.56
C ASP A 20 39.46 -10.97 -3.33
N THR A 21 40.42 -10.04 -3.34
CA THR A 21 40.59 -8.97 -2.36
C THR A 21 39.41 -7.98 -2.24
N LEU A 22 38.44 -7.96 -3.17
CA LEU A 22 37.25 -7.09 -3.10
C LEU A 22 35.96 -7.82 -2.71
N SER A 23 35.98 -9.16 -2.61
CA SER A 23 34.80 -9.97 -2.27
C SER A 23 34.45 -9.92 -0.77
N CYS A 24 35.42 -9.59 0.08
CA CYS A 24 35.25 -9.57 1.53
C CYS A 24 35.60 -8.18 2.08
N THR A 25 34.61 -7.32 2.33
CA THR A 25 34.58 -6.25 3.37
C THR A 25 33.41 -5.28 3.19
N LEU A 26 32.19 -5.77 2.94
CA LEU A 26 30.99 -4.92 3.04
C LEU A 26 30.24 -5.03 4.37
N PHE A 27 30.65 -5.92 5.27
CA PHE A 27 30.13 -5.96 6.64
C PHE A 27 31.21 -6.50 7.58
N GLU A 28 31.98 -5.62 8.20
CA GLU A 28 32.73 -5.96 9.41
C GLU A 28 32.29 -5.12 10.60
N THR A 29 31.73 -5.84 11.57
CA THR A 29 31.78 -5.64 13.03
C THR A 29 31.37 -4.27 13.58
N PHE A 30 30.22 -4.28 14.25
CA PHE A 30 29.77 -3.24 15.16
C PHE A 30 30.65 -3.25 16.43
N SER A 31 31.74 -2.49 16.42
CA SER A 31 32.50 -2.15 17.63
C SER A 31 33.07 -0.75 17.49
N GLY A 32 32.64 0.17 18.36
CA GLY A 32 33.15 1.54 18.45
C GLY A 32 32.68 2.44 17.31
N GLY A 33 31.58 3.16 17.53
CA GLY A 33 30.89 3.94 16.50
C GLY A 33 31.74 4.96 15.74
N VAL A 34 32.07 4.65 14.49
CA VAL A 34 32.12 5.55 13.32
C VAL A 34 31.88 4.68 12.08
N LEU A 35 30.81 4.92 11.32
CA LEU A 35 30.58 4.24 10.04
C LEU A 35 31.55 4.81 8.98
N SER A 36 32.67 4.12 8.74
CA SER A 36 33.56 4.43 7.62
C SER A 36 33.02 3.77 6.35
N VAL A 37 32.11 4.43 5.64
CA VAL A 37 31.65 4.00 4.32
C VAL A 37 32.78 4.23 3.31
N LYS A 38 33.40 3.16 2.79
CA LYS A 38 34.36 3.30 1.68
C LYS A 38 33.63 3.81 0.43
N PRO A 39 34.23 4.71 -0.36
CA PRO A 39 33.62 5.22 -1.58
C PRO A 39 33.39 4.07 -2.57
N ILE A 40 32.16 3.95 -3.09
CA ILE A 40 31.85 3.07 -4.21
C ILE A 40 32.71 3.51 -5.40
N ASP A 41 33.49 2.60 -6.00
CA ASP A 41 34.23 2.89 -7.22
C ASP A 41 33.22 3.19 -8.34
N LYS A 42 33.14 4.46 -8.73
CA LYS A 42 32.21 4.97 -9.74
C LYS A 42 32.47 4.39 -11.14
N ARG A 43 33.52 3.58 -11.33
CA ARG A 43 33.86 2.91 -12.59
C ARG A 43 33.22 1.53 -12.80
N LEU A 44 32.60 0.94 -11.77
CA LEU A 44 31.82 -0.30 -11.95
C LEU A 44 30.43 0.02 -12.52
N SER A 45 30.04 -0.66 -13.59
CA SER A 45 28.65 -0.57 -14.05
C SER A 45 27.72 -1.22 -13.01
N PRO A 46 26.51 -0.68 -12.77
CA PRO A 46 25.56 -1.24 -11.79
C PRO A 46 25.21 -2.72 -12.05
N SER A 47 25.35 -3.16 -13.29
CA SER A 47 25.14 -4.55 -13.73
C SER A 47 26.19 -5.53 -13.21
N CYS A 48 27.36 -5.07 -12.77
CA CYS A 48 28.43 -5.93 -12.27
C CYS A 48 28.42 -6.05 -10.73
N LEU A 49 27.50 -5.37 -10.03
CA LEU A 49 27.35 -5.53 -8.58
C LEU A 49 26.41 -6.72 -8.29
N PRO A 50 26.74 -7.60 -7.33
CA PRO A 50 25.78 -8.60 -6.88
C PRO A 50 24.52 -7.89 -6.39
N PRO A 51 23.31 -8.46 -6.64
CA PRO A 51 22.08 -7.85 -6.17
C PRO A 51 22.16 -7.64 -4.65
N PRO A 52 21.70 -6.49 -4.14
CA PRO A 52 21.74 -6.23 -2.72
C PRO A 52 20.99 -7.34 -1.99
N LYS A 53 21.56 -7.87 -0.91
CA LYS A 53 20.88 -8.85 -0.07
C LYS A 53 19.73 -8.16 0.64
N LEU A 54 18.52 -8.31 0.10
CA LEU A 54 17.31 -7.74 0.67
C LEU A 54 16.82 -8.58 1.86
N PRO A 55 16.20 -7.96 2.89
CA PRO A 55 15.61 -8.70 3.99
C PRO A 55 14.49 -9.62 3.49
N THR A 56 14.38 -10.80 4.09
CA THR A 56 13.26 -11.69 3.84
C THR A 56 12.01 -11.20 4.59
N VAL A 57 10.83 -11.70 4.20
CA VAL A 57 9.58 -11.42 4.92
C VAL A 57 9.67 -11.83 6.39
N ASP A 58 10.39 -12.92 6.68
CA ASP A 58 10.61 -13.39 8.05
C ASP A 58 11.51 -12.47 8.85
N ASP A 59 12.52 -11.86 8.22
CA ASP A 59 13.38 -10.87 8.90
C ASP A 59 12.58 -9.64 9.29
N VAL A 60 11.71 -9.17 8.38
CA VAL A 60 10.78 -8.05 8.66
C VAL A 60 9.79 -8.44 9.76
N ARG A 61 9.24 -9.65 9.72
CA ARG A 61 8.29 -10.14 10.73
C ARG A 61 8.93 -10.24 12.12
N LYS A 62 10.17 -10.71 12.21
CA LYS A 62 10.93 -10.80 13.47
C LYS A 62 11.27 -9.44 14.07
N ALA A 63 11.36 -8.40 13.24
CA ALA A 63 11.60 -7.03 13.71
C ALA A 63 10.37 -6.40 14.39
N ILE A 64 9.17 -6.94 14.18
CA ILE A 64 7.92 -6.42 14.77
C ILE A 64 7.71 -7.04 16.16
N PRO A 65 7.44 -6.23 17.21
CA PRO A 65 7.18 -6.74 18.55
C PRO A 65 6.02 -7.74 18.61
N PRO A 66 6.10 -8.82 19.44
CA PRO A 66 5.06 -9.85 19.52
C PRO A 66 3.66 -9.32 19.86
N HIS A 67 3.58 -8.31 20.75
CA HIS A 67 2.30 -7.72 21.17
C HIS A 67 1.56 -7.04 20.01
N CYS A 68 2.22 -6.66 18.91
CA CYS A 68 1.58 -6.11 17.72
C CYS A 68 0.75 -7.15 16.95
N PHE A 69 0.97 -8.46 17.22
CA PHE A 69 0.22 -9.55 16.61
C PHE A 69 -0.97 -10.02 17.48
N GLU A 70 -1.14 -9.46 18.68
CA GLU A 70 -2.22 -9.81 19.59
C GLU A 70 -3.53 -9.13 19.17
N LYS A 71 -4.51 -9.93 18.75
CA LYS A 71 -5.83 -9.46 18.35
C LYS A 71 -6.79 -9.53 19.52
N ASN A 72 -7.55 -8.45 19.75
CA ASN A 72 -8.55 -8.37 20.82
C ASN A 72 -9.97 -8.36 20.22
N LEU A 73 -10.63 -9.53 20.24
CA LEU A 73 -11.96 -9.70 19.65
C LEU A 73 -13.01 -8.75 20.26
N LEU A 74 -13.00 -8.56 21.57
CA LEU A 74 -13.97 -7.69 22.24
C LEU A 74 -13.82 -6.24 21.77
N LYS A 75 -12.57 -5.76 21.63
CA LYS A 75 -12.27 -4.43 21.11
C LYS A 75 -12.74 -4.28 19.66
N SER A 76 -12.47 -5.27 18.82
CA SER A 76 -12.91 -5.28 17.41
C SER A 76 -14.44 -5.26 17.27
N VAL A 77 -15.15 -6.11 18.02
CA VAL A 77 -16.62 -6.14 18.04
C VAL A 77 -17.20 -4.83 18.57
N ARG A 78 -16.59 -4.22 19.59
CA ARG A 78 -17.02 -2.90 20.09
C ARG A 78 -16.98 -1.84 18.98
N TYR A 79 -15.94 -1.80 18.16
CA TYR A 79 -15.87 -0.86 17.03
C TYR A 79 -16.96 -1.13 15.99
N LEU A 80 -17.15 -2.40 15.59
CA LEU A 80 -18.23 -2.77 14.67
C LEU A 80 -19.60 -2.31 15.19
N VAL A 81 -19.92 -2.57 16.46
CA VAL A 81 -21.19 -2.17 17.07
C VAL A 81 -21.31 -0.65 17.14
N GLN A 82 -20.24 0.06 17.51
CA GLN A 82 -20.22 1.52 17.54
C GLN A 82 -20.52 2.10 16.16
N ASP A 83 -19.87 1.59 15.11
CA ASP A 83 -20.06 2.08 13.74
C ASP A 83 -21.50 1.83 13.26
N LEU A 84 -22.06 0.65 13.54
CA LEU A 84 -23.47 0.34 13.24
C LEU A 84 -24.44 1.28 13.98
N ILE A 85 -24.18 1.61 15.24
CA ILE A 85 -25.00 2.56 16.01
C ILE A 85 -24.91 3.96 15.39
N VAL A 86 -23.71 4.41 15.02
CA VAL A 86 -23.54 5.72 14.38
C VAL A 86 -24.33 5.80 13.07
N LEU A 87 -24.25 4.77 12.22
CA LEU A 87 -25.02 4.74 10.98
C LEU A 87 -26.53 4.69 11.24
N ALA A 88 -26.98 3.90 12.20
CA ALA A 88 -28.40 3.84 12.57
C ALA A 88 -28.92 5.19 13.08
N CYS A 89 -28.14 5.90 13.90
CA CYS A 89 -28.47 7.23 14.39
C CYS A 89 -28.51 8.26 13.25
N LEU A 90 -27.55 8.23 12.33
CA LEU A 90 -27.55 9.12 11.16
C LEU A 90 -28.77 8.87 10.28
N TYR A 91 -29.13 7.62 10.06
CA TYR A 91 -30.34 7.26 9.31
C TYR A 91 -31.62 7.72 10.02
N ALA A 92 -31.70 7.58 11.34
CA ALA A 92 -32.85 8.04 12.13
C ALA A 92 -33.04 9.57 12.10
N VAL A 93 -31.97 10.33 11.91
CA VAL A 93 -32.00 11.80 11.84
C VAL A 93 -32.36 12.32 10.43
N LEU A 94 -32.25 11.50 9.39
CA LEU A 94 -32.47 11.89 7.99
C LEU A 94 -33.81 12.65 7.75
N PRO A 95 -34.98 12.20 8.26
CA PRO A 95 -36.23 12.91 8.01
C PRO A 95 -36.24 14.35 8.54
N TYR A 96 -35.58 14.59 9.67
CA TYR A 96 -35.45 15.94 10.24
C TYR A 96 -34.50 16.80 9.40
N VAL A 97 -33.42 16.21 8.89
CA VAL A 97 -32.51 16.91 7.96
C VAL A 97 -33.26 17.36 6.72
N GLU A 98 -34.04 16.46 6.11
CA GLU A 98 -34.83 16.79 4.91
C GLU A 98 -35.89 17.87 5.22
N GLN A 99 -36.58 17.77 6.36
CA GLN A 99 -37.61 18.72 6.75
C GLN A 99 -37.07 20.13 7.02
N TYR A 100 -35.97 20.26 7.77
CA TYR A 100 -35.49 21.57 8.23
C TYR A 100 -34.40 22.19 7.34
N LEU A 101 -33.61 21.37 6.66
CA LEU A 101 -32.45 21.81 5.88
C LEU A 101 -32.63 21.57 4.37
N GLY A 102 -33.71 20.90 3.96
CA GLY A 102 -34.05 20.66 2.56
C GLY A 102 -32.94 19.94 1.80
N TRP A 103 -32.81 20.25 0.51
CA TRP A 103 -31.86 19.60 -0.39
C TRP A 103 -30.38 19.84 0.00
N ALA A 104 -30.05 21.01 0.55
CA ALA A 104 -28.69 21.33 0.98
C ALA A 104 -28.29 20.49 2.21
N GLY A 105 -29.22 20.32 3.16
CA GLY A 105 -29.03 19.42 4.30
C GLY A 105 -28.90 17.97 3.88
N TYR A 106 -29.73 17.52 2.93
CA TYR A 106 -29.64 16.17 2.37
C TYR A 106 -28.26 15.89 1.76
N LEU A 107 -27.72 16.82 0.96
CA LEU A 107 -26.36 16.67 0.40
C LEU A 107 -25.28 16.62 1.49
N ALA A 108 -25.37 17.48 2.50
CA ALA A 108 -24.45 17.45 3.64
C ALA A 108 -24.54 16.11 4.41
N TRP A 109 -25.76 15.61 4.61
CA TRP A 109 -26.00 14.30 5.22
C TRP A 109 -25.42 13.17 4.40
N CYS A 110 -25.56 13.17 3.07
CA CYS A 110 -24.94 12.16 2.20
C CYS A 110 -23.42 12.11 2.37
N CYS A 111 -22.76 13.27 2.47
CA CYS A 111 -21.32 13.34 2.73
C CYS A 111 -20.96 12.75 4.11
N VAL A 112 -21.67 13.15 5.16
CA VAL A 112 -21.42 12.66 6.52
C VAL A 112 -21.69 11.16 6.64
N PHE A 113 -22.83 10.70 6.10
CA PHE A 113 -23.18 9.28 6.07
C PHE A 113 -22.15 8.48 5.30
N GLY A 114 -21.69 8.95 4.14
CA GLY A 114 -20.63 8.30 3.36
C GLY A 114 -19.32 8.16 4.13
N ILE A 115 -18.86 9.23 4.78
CA ILE A 115 -17.65 9.22 5.61
C ILE A 115 -17.78 8.21 6.76
N CYS A 116 -18.93 8.22 7.45
CA CYS A 116 -19.18 7.26 8.52
C CYS A 116 -19.30 5.82 7.98
N ALA A 117 -19.93 5.60 6.83
CA ALA A 117 -20.07 4.29 6.21
C ALA A 117 -18.71 3.70 5.77
N CYS A 118 -17.71 4.53 5.46
CA CYS A 118 -16.34 4.06 5.25
C CYS A 118 -15.77 3.32 6.46
N SER A 119 -16.21 3.60 7.69
CA SER A 119 -15.76 2.83 8.87
C SER A 119 -16.13 1.35 8.76
N LEU A 120 -17.32 1.03 8.27
CA LEU A 120 -17.74 -0.36 8.04
C LEU A 120 -16.92 -1.05 6.96
N PHE A 121 -16.51 -0.31 5.92
CA PHE A 121 -15.56 -0.83 4.93
C PHE A 121 -14.22 -1.18 5.57
N VAL A 122 -13.69 -0.33 6.47
CA VAL A 122 -12.45 -0.61 7.21
C VAL A 122 -12.60 -1.84 8.11
N VAL A 123 -13.73 -1.98 8.81
CA VAL A 123 -13.98 -3.16 9.66
C VAL A 123 -14.04 -4.45 8.83
N GLY A 124 -14.78 -4.45 7.72
CA GLY A 124 -14.83 -5.62 6.85
C GLY A 124 -13.51 -5.88 6.12
N HIS A 125 -12.73 -4.84 5.86
CA HIS A 125 -11.35 -4.96 5.37
C HIS A 125 -10.45 -5.70 6.35
N ASP A 126 -10.49 -5.33 7.62
CA ASP A 126 -9.73 -5.99 8.67
C ASP A 126 -10.19 -7.44 8.90
N CYS A 127 -11.48 -7.71 8.71
CA CYS A 127 -12.00 -9.08 8.64
C CYS A 127 -11.37 -9.85 7.47
N GLY A 128 -11.31 -9.25 6.28
CA GLY A 128 -10.73 -9.85 5.09
C GLY A 128 -9.23 -10.15 5.19
N HIS A 129 -8.49 -9.35 5.96
CA HIS A 129 -7.10 -9.60 6.32
C HIS A 129 -6.91 -10.58 7.49
N GLY A 130 -7.98 -10.90 8.20
CA GLY A 130 -7.95 -11.68 9.42
C GLY A 130 -7.31 -10.95 10.60
N SER A 131 -7.17 -9.62 10.57
CA SER A 131 -6.71 -8.81 11.70
C SER A 131 -7.81 -8.55 12.72
N PHE A 132 -9.08 -8.67 12.33
CA PHE A 132 -10.23 -8.47 13.21
C PHE A 132 -10.25 -9.43 14.40
N SER A 133 -10.00 -10.73 14.17
CA SER A 133 -9.94 -11.76 15.20
C SER A 133 -9.03 -12.94 14.82
N ASN A 134 -8.78 -13.83 15.78
CA ASN A 134 -8.04 -15.08 15.55
C ASN A 134 -8.90 -16.20 14.90
N TYR A 135 -10.21 -16.00 14.77
CA TYR A 135 -11.13 -17.01 14.26
C TYR A 135 -11.62 -16.62 12.87
N GLU A 136 -11.27 -17.42 11.86
CA GLU A 136 -11.62 -17.15 10.46
C GLU A 136 -13.13 -17.02 10.26
N TRP A 137 -13.93 -17.93 10.84
CA TRP A 137 -15.38 -17.88 10.73
C TRP A 137 -16.00 -16.62 11.36
N VAL A 138 -15.41 -16.08 12.44
CA VAL A 138 -15.86 -14.82 13.07
C VAL A 138 -15.57 -13.66 12.14
N ASN A 139 -14.38 -13.65 11.53
CA ASN A 139 -14.00 -12.63 10.57
C ASN A 139 -14.96 -12.64 9.37
N ASP A 140 -15.27 -13.82 8.81
CA ASP A 140 -16.18 -13.90 7.68
C ASP A 140 -17.59 -13.44 8.03
N LEU A 141 -18.13 -13.86 9.19
CA LEU A 141 -19.43 -13.41 9.66
C LEU A 141 -19.48 -11.89 9.89
N CYS A 142 -18.52 -11.34 10.63
CA CYS A 142 -18.44 -9.91 10.90
C CYS A 142 -18.19 -9.10 9.63
N GLY A 143 -17.39 -9.61 8.70
CA GLY A 143 -17.15 -9.00 7.40
C GLY A 143 -18.43 -8.90 6.57
N HIS A 144 -19.25 -9.96 6.53
CA HIS A 144 -20.56 -9.92 5.91
C HIS A 144 -21.50 -8.90 6.58
N ILE A 145 -21.53 -8.84 7.91
CA ILE A 145 -22.35 -7.87 8.66
C ILE A 145 -21.90 -6.43 8.36
N ALA A 146 -20.59 -6.17 8.36
CA ALA A 146 -20.04 -4.83 8.11
C ALA A 146 -20.26 -4.38 6.67
N HIS A 147 -20.09 -5.27 5.69
CA HIS A 147 -20.18 -4.90 4.29
C HIS A 147 -21.61 -4.86 3.72
N ALA A 148 -22.58 -5.51 4.37
CA ALA A 148 -23.96 -5.54 3.89
C ALA A 148 -24.60 -4.13 3.80
N PRO A 149 -24.49 -3.23 4.80
CA PRO A 149 -25.04 -1.87 4.72
C PRO A 149 -24.44 -1.01 3.60
N ILE A 150 -23.20 -1.28 3.19
CA ILE A 150 -22.51 -0.53 2.13
C ILE A 150 -22.61 -1.20 0.76
N LEU A 151 -23.45 -2.24 0.64
CA LEU A 151 -23.72 -2.97 -0.61
C LEU A 151 -22.46 -3.55 -1.27
N ALA A 152 -21.45 -3.87 -0.47
CA ALA A 152 -20.23 -4.50 -0.93
C ALA A 152 -20.33 -6.02 -0.67
N PRO A 153 -20.39 -6.90 -1.67
CA PRO A 153 -20.43 -8.33 -1.41
C PRO A 153 -19.08 -8.78 -0.81
N TYR A 154 -19.09 -9.17 0.47
CA TYR A 154 -17.87 -9.38 1.26
C TYR A 154 -16.90 -10.39 0.64
N TRP A 155 -17.31 -11.62 0.31
CA TRP A 155 -16.38 -12.61 -0.26
C TRP A 155 -15.81 -12.22 -1.63
N PRO A 156 -16.61 -11.78 -2.61
CA PRO A 156 -16.06 -11.25 -3.86
C PRO A 156 -15.04 -10.13 -3.61
N TRP A 157 -15.37 -9.20 -2.71
CA TRP A 157 -14.46 -8.12 -2.33
C TRP A 157 -13.19 -8.64 -1.64
N GLN A 158 -13.31 -9.54 -0.66
CA GLN A 158 -12.18 -10.13 0.07
C GLN A 158 -11.21 -10.83 -0.90
N LYS A 159 -11.75 -11.56 -1.89
CA LYS A 159 -10.96 -12.24 -2.91
C LYS A 159 -10.23 -11.26 -3.81
N SER A 160 -10.92 -10.26 -4.37
CA SER A 160 -10.28 -9.26 -5.24
C SER A 160 -9.28 -8.41 -4.47
N HIS A 161 -9.57 -8.07 -3.22
CA HIS A 161 -8.70 -7.31 -2.33
C HIS A 161 -7.42 -8.07 -1.97
N ARG A 162 -7.51 -9.38 -1.71
CA ARG A 162 -6.33 -10.24 -1.53
C ARG A 162 -5.44 -10.26 -2.79
N GLN A 163 -6.04 -10.31 -3.98
CA GLN A 163 -5.30 -10.23 -5.24
C GLN A 163 -4.63 -8.86 -5.42
N HIS A 164 -5.32 -7.77 -5.09
CA HIS A 164 -4.76 -6.43 -5.09
C HIS A 164 -3.52 -6.37 -4.19
N HIS A 165 -3.61 -6.79 -2.93
CA HIS A 165 -2.45 -6.77 -2.02
C HIS A 165 -1.29 -7.63 -2.51
N GLN A 166 -1.57 -8.82 -3.04
CA GLN A 166 -0.53 -9.71 -3.57
C GLN A 166 0.21 -9.11 -4.78
N TYR A 167 -0.48 -8.33 -5.60
CA TYR A 167 0.04 -7.78 -6.85
C TYR A 167 0.04 -6.26 -6.89
N THR A 168 0.10 -5.60 -5.73
CA THR A 168 -0.05 -4.13 -5.62
C THR A 168 0.91 -3.44 -6.60
N SER A 169 0.39 -2.54 -7.43
CA SER A 169 1.18 -1.81 -8.44
C SER A 169 1.79 -2.65 -9.57
N HIS A 170 1.42 -3.92 -9.69
CA HIS A 170 1.77 -4.73 -10.85
C HIS A 170 0.86 -4.37 -12.03
N LEU A 171 1.47 -4.05 -13.17
CA LEU A 171 0.78 -3.56 -14.38
C LEU A 171 -0.43 -4.43 -14.79
N ASP A 172 -0.23 -5.75 -14.93
CA ASP A 172 -1.28 -6.64 -15.45
C ASP A 172 -2.09 -7.38 -14.38
N LYS A 173 -1.51 -7.56 -13.19
CA LYS A 173 -2.02 -8.48 -12.17
C LYS A 173 -2.80 -7.77 -11.07
N ASP A 174 -2.49 -6.51 -10.81
CA ASP A 174 -3.31 -5.71 -9.92
C ASP A 174 -4.65 -5.41 -10.60
N LYS A 175 -5.74 -5.82 -9.96
CA LYS A 175 -7.10 -5.56 -10.45
C LYS A 175 -7.77 -4.40 -9.70
N GLY A 176 -7.09 -3.81 -8.72
CA GLY A 176 -7.60 -2.68 -7.93
C GLY A 176 -7.48 -1.33 -8.64
N HIS A 177 -6.47 -1.16 -9.51
CA HIS A 177 -6.27 0.08 -10.25
C HIS A 177 -5.63 -0.17 -11.62
N PRO A 178 -6.04 0.54 -12.69
CA PRO A 178 -5.34 0.49 -13.97
C PRO A 178 -4.03 1.27 -13.89
N TRP A 179 -2.95 0.57 -13.55
CA TRP A 179 -1.61 1.15 -13.53
C TRP A 179 -1.14 1.51 -14.93
N VAL A 180 -0.35 2.58 -15.03
CA VAL A 180 0.21 3.07 -16.29
C VAL A 180 1.70 3.26 -16.11
N THR A 181 2.47 2.91 -17.13
CA THR A 181 3.90 3.22 -17.14
C THR A 181 4.12 4.70 -17.43
N GLU A 182 5.28 5.21 -17.05
CA GLU A 182 5.69 6.58 -17.35
C GLU A 182 5.64 6.85 -18.86
N GLN A 183 6.15 5.92 -19.67
CA GLN A 183 6.12 6.01 -21.14
C GLN A 183 4.70 6.18 -21.69
N VAL A 184 3.73 5.40 -21.19
CA VAL A 184 2.32 5.52 -21.60
C VAL A 184 1.71 6.83 -21.10
N PHE A 185 2.08 7.29 -19.92
CA PHE A 185 1.61 8.57 -19.38
C PHE A 185 2.15 9.77 -20.18
N GLU A 186 3.41 9.74 -20.60
CA GLU A 186 4.04 10.77 -21.43
C GLU A 186 3.44 10.85 -22.83
N GLN A 187 2.86 9.78 -23.35
CA GLN A 187 2.16 9.80 -24.64
C GLN A 187 0.77 10.46 -24.57
N ARG A 188 0.22 10.67 -23.37
CA ARG A 188 -1.10 11.30 -23.18
C ARG A 188 -1.07 12.79 -23.48
N THR A 189 -2.19 13.28 -24.01
CA THR A 189 -2.45 14.72 -24.18
C THR A 189 -2.48 15.43 -22.82
N THR A 190 -2.27 16.75 -22.82
CA THR A 190 -2.34 17.57 -21.61
C THR A 190 -3.68 17.38 -20.88
N LEU A 191 -4.79 17.35 -21.62
CA LEU A 191 -6.13 17.16 -21.05
C LEU A 191 -6.28 15.78 -20.39
N GLU A 192 -5.80 14.71 -21.01
CA GLU A 192 -5.83 13.36 -20.43
C GLU A 192 -4.97 13.24 -19.17
N ARG A 193 -3.83 13.95 -19.09
CA ARG A 193 -2.98 13.95 -17.88
C ARG A 193 -3.67 14.69 -16.72
N TYR A 194 -4.26 15.86 -17.00
CA TYR A 194 -5.05 16.59 -16.01
C TYR A 194 -6.28 15.78 -15.57
N PHE A 195 -6.99 15.19 -16.53
CA PHE A 195 -8.14 14.34 -16.24
C PHE A 195 -7.73 13.11 -15.43
N ALA A 196 -6.66 12.40 -15.78
CA ALA A 196 -6.19 11.24 -15.02
C ALA A 196 -5.82 11.55 -13.56
N SER A 197 -5.47 12.82 -13.27
CA SER A 197 -5.18 13.30 -11.92
C SER A 197 -6.42 13.85 -11.20
N PHE A 198 -7.53 14.00 -11.91
CA PHE A 198 -8.79 14.51 -11.37
C PHE A 198 -9.54 13.39 -10.63
N PRO A 199 -9.96 13.59 -9.37
CA PRO A 199 -10.60 12.54 -8.57
C PRO A 199 -11.85 11.92 -9.20
N LEU A 200 -12.61 12.66 -10.02
CA LEU A 200 -13.82 12.14 -10.68
C LEU A 200 -13.53 11.40 -11.98
N SER A 201 -12.28 11.35 -12.45
CA SER A 201 -11.95 10.66 -13.71
C SER A 201 -12.19 9.16 -13.67
N GLY A 202 -12.25 8.55 -12.49
CA GLY A 202 -12.62 7.14 -12.32
C GLY A 202 -14.06 6.81 -12.73
N TRP A 203 -14.93 7.81 -12.95
CA TRP A 203 -16.34 7.63 -13.30
C TRP A 203 -16.58 7.55 -14.80
N ILE A 204 -15.60 7.94 -15.63
CA ILE A 204 -15.71 8.05 -17.10
C ILE A 204 -14.67 7.14 -17.79
N ARG A 205 -13.97 6.29 -17.03
CA ARG A 205 -12.95 5.37 -17.55
C ARG A 205 -13.55 4.11 -18.16
#